data_AF-A0A7C2QD32-F1
#
_entry.id   AF-A0A7C2QD32-F1
#
_cell.length_a   1.000
_cell.length_b   1.000
_cell.length_c   1.000
_cell.angle_alpha   90.00
_cell.angle_beta   90.00
_cell.angle_gamma   90.00
#
_symmetry.space_group_name_H-M   'P 1'
#
loop_
_entity.id
_entity.type
_entity.pdbx_description
1 polymer ?
#
loop_
_entity_poly.entity_id
_entity_poly.type
_entity_poly.pdbx_seq_one_letter_code
_entity_poly.pdbx_strand_id
1 'polypeptide(L)' 'MAKHTTEETEGRVRTTVELEPGERVALCRCFKSSKFPFCDGTHRQYQGVGPVIVQAPAEKAQQG' A
#
# COMPACT_ATOMS: atom_id res chain seq x y z
N MET A 1 0.95 2.51 10.87
CA MET A 1 0.39 2.17 9.54
C MET A 1 0.19 3.50 8.84
N ALA A 2 0.61 3.62 7.59
CA ALA A 2 0.42 4.81 6.78
C ALA A 2 -1.03 5.32 6.86
N LYS A 3 -1.19 6.64 6.97
CA LYS A 3 -2.52 7.26 6.90
C LYS A 3 -3.10 7.01 5.52
N HIS A 4 -4.38 6.69 5.47
CA HIS A 4 -5.06 6.49 4.19
C HIS A 4 -6.53 6.84 4.30
N THR A 5 -7.10 7.21 3.16
CA THR A 5 -8.52 7.45 2.98
C THR A 5 -8.99 6.68 1.75
N THR A 6 -10.20 6.14 1.82
CA THR A 6 -10.86 5.50 0.67
C THR A 6 -12.16 6.23 0.42
N GLU A 7 -12.37 6.65 -0.81
CA GLU A 7 -13.55 7.40 -1.25
C GLU A 7 -14.03 6.89 -2.61
N GLU A 8 -15.31 7.07 -2.91
CA GLU A 8 -15.89 6.78 -4.21
C GLU A 8 -16.29 8.08 -4.90
N THR A 9 -15.88 8.25 -6.16
CA THR A 9 -16.27 9.39 -6.99
C THR A 9 -16.69 8.87 -8.35
N GLU A 10 -17.93 9.16 -8.75
CA GLU A 10 -18.50 8.72 -10.05
C GLU A 10 -18.37 7.20 -10.27
N GLY A 11 -18.63 6.40 -9.24
CA GLY A 11 -18.54 4.93 -9.31
C GLY A 11 -17.10 4.39 -9.36
N ARG A 12 -16.08 5.23 -9.15
CA ARG A 12 -14.68 4.83 -9.08
C ARG A 12 -14.17 4.96 -7.65
N VAL A 13 -13.76 3.83 -7.07
CA VAL A 13 -13.15 3.79 -5.75
C VAL A 13 -11.68 4.19 -5.84
N ARG A 14 -11.28 5.17 -5.03
CA ARG A 14 -9.91 5.66 -4.91
C ARG A 14 -9.45 5.52 -3.46
N THR A 15 -8.25 4.99 -3.27
CA THR A 15 -7.57 5.02 -1.97
C THR A 15 -6.34 5.91 -2.08
N THR A 16 -6.26 6.93 -1.24
CA THR A 16 -5.08 7.78 -1.08
C THR A 16 -4.28 7.30 0.12
N VAL A 17 -2.96 7.16 -0.04
CA VAL A 17 -2.06 6.74 1.04
C VAL A 17 -1.00 7.82 1.22
N GLU A 18 -0.90 8.36 2.43
CA GLU A 18 0.12 9.32 2.82
C GLU A 18 1.24 8.56 3.53
N LEU A 19 2.48 8.73 3.03
CA LEU A 19 3.67 8.09 3.59
C LEU A 19 4.60 9.16 4.17
N GLU A 20 4.95 9.00 5.44
CA GLU A 20 6.05 9.74 6.05
C GLU A 20 7.41 9.12 5.65
N PRO A 21 8.52 9.86 5.72
CA PRO A 21 9.84 9.33 5.43
C PRO A 21 10.16 8.02 6.19
N GLY A 22 10.62 7.00 5.46
CA GLY A 22 10.91 5.68 6.01
C GLY A 22 9.68 4.77 6.18
N GLU A 23 8.46 5.24 5.96
CA GLU A 23 7.28 4.38 5.93
C GLU A 23 7.23 3.52 4.66
N ARG A 24 6.51 2.40 4.78
CA ARG A 24 6.21 1.53 3.64
C ARG A 24 4.82 0.91 3.77
N VAL A 25 4.23 0.62 2.63
CA VAL A 25 2.98 -0.14 2.51
C VAL A 25 3.11 -1.26 1.49
N ALA A 26 2.33 -2.32 1.69
CA ALA A 26 2.21 -3.42 0.76
C ALA A 26 0.83 -3.34 0.08
N LEU A 27 0.80 -3.10 -1.22
CA LEU A 27 -0.42 -3.05 -2.01
C LEU A 27 -0.71 -4.42 -2.64
N CYS A 28 -1.97 -4.84 -2.55
CA CYS A 28 -2.46 -6.09 -3.08
C CYS A 28 -2.41 -6.10 -4.62
N ARG A 29 -1.89 -7.18 -5.19
CA ARG A 29 -2.01 -7.49 -6.63
C ARG A 29 -2.76 -8.78 -6.93
N CYS A 30 -3.15 -9.54 -5.90
CA CYS A 30 -3.91 -10.77 -6.08
C CYS A 30 -5.42 -10.56 -6.17
N PHE A 31 -5.93 -9.35 -5.87
CA PHE A 31 -7.37 -9.01 -5.86
C PHE A 31 -8.24 -9.85 -4.90
N LYS A 32 -7.63 -10.54 -3.93
CA LYS A 32 -8.32 -11.41 -2.96
C LYS A 32 -8.22 -10.94 -1.50
N SER A 33 -7.55 -9.81 -1.26
CA SER A 33 -7.39 -9.26 0.09
C SER A 33 -8.73 -8.75 0.64
N SER A 34 -9.03 -9.09 1.89
CA SER A 34 -10.16 -8.52 2.63
C SER A 34 -9.90 -7.08 3.08
N LYS A 35 -8.67 -6.58 2.91
CA LYS A 35 -8.25 -5.20 3.20
C LYS A 35 -7.85 -4.46 1.92
N PHE A 36 -8.44 -4.80 0.77
CA PHE A 36 -8.12 -4.16 -0.51
C PHE A 36 -8.24 -2.63 -0.40
N PRO A 37 -7.26 -1.85 -0.91
CA PRO A 37 -6.16 -2.24 -1.79
C PRO A 37 -4.89 -2.75 -1.08
N PHE A 38 -4.87 -2.83 0.25
CA PHE A 38 -3.70 -3.32 0.99
C PHE A 38 -3.59 -4.83 0.94
N CYS A 39 -2.37 -5.34 0.98
CA CYS A 39 -2.09 -6.75 1.10
C CYS A 39 -2.27 -7.22 2.54
N ASP A 40 -3.09 -8.25 2.74
CA ASP A 40 -3.34 -8.90 4.03
C ASP A 40 -2.70 -10.30 4.17
N GLY A 41 -1.95 -10.72 3.15
CA GLY A 41 -1.28 -12.04 3.10
C GLY A 41 -2.04 -13.10 2.31
N THR A 42 -3.28 -12.84 1.88
CA THR A 42 -4.10 -13.80 1.11
C THR A 42 -3.43 -14.27 -0.19
N HIS A 43 -2.55 -13.45 -0.78
CA HIS A 43 -1.78 -13.81 -1.98
C HIS A 43 -0.98 -15.11 -1.84
N ARG A 44 -0.61 -15.54 -0.63
CA ARG A 44 0.13 -16.79 -0.38
C ARG A 44 -0.61 -18.06 -0.81
N GLN A 45 -1.93 -17.98 -0.99
CA GLN A 45 -2.75 -19.08 -1.51
C GLN A 45 -2.70 -19.19 -3.04
N TYR A 46 -2.09 -18.22 -3.73
CA TYR A 46 -2.07 -18.12 -5.19
C TYR A 46 -0.63 -18.10 -5.70
N GLN A 47 -0.36 -18.83 -6.78
CA GLN A 47 1.00 -18.95 -7.32
C GLN A 47 1.40 -17.72 -8.13
N GLY A 48 2.67 -17.33 -8.05
CA GLY A 48 3.27 -16.29 -8.91
C GLY A 48 2.82 -14.85 -8.64
N VAL A 49 2.06 -14.61 -7.58
CA VAL A 49 1.57 -13.26 -7.22
C VAL A 49 2.07 -12.84 -5.84
N GLY A 50 2.44 -11.56 -5.75
CA GLY A 50 2.88 -10.94 -4.49
C GLY A 50 2.52 -9.46 -4.49
N PRO A 51 2.54 -8.82 -3.32
CA PRO A 51 2.22 -7.39 -3.22
C PRO A 51 3.24 -6.52 -3.95
N VAL A 52 2.84 -5.29 -4.27
CA VAL A 52 3.78 -4.20 -4.56
C VAL A 52 4.19 -3.60 -3.22
N ILE A 53 5.48 -3.41 -3.01
CA ILE A 53 5.98 -2.65 -1.85
C ILE A 53 6.21 -1.21 -2.32
N VAL A 54 5.50 -0.28 -1.71
CA VAL A 54 5.71 1.16 -1.91
C VAL A 54 6.40 1.67 -0.65
N GLN A 55 7.54 2.34 -0.82
CA GLN A 55 8.36 2.82 0.28
C GLN A 55 8.68 4.31 0.06
N ALA A 56 8.44 5.12 1.10
CA ALA A 56 8.95 6.46 1.15
C ALA A 56 10.46 6.40 1.47
N PRO A 57 11.31 7.14 0.73
CA PRO A 57 12.71 7.27 1.09
C PRO A 57 12.84 7.77 2.54
N ALA A 58 13.83 7.28 3.28
CA ALA A 58 14.19 7.93 4.54
C ALA A 58 14.67 9.36 4.24
N GLU A 59 14.43 10.30 5.16
CA GLU A 59 15.07 11.61 5.08
C GLU A 59 16.59 11.42 4.99
N LYS A 60 17.24 12.14 4.07
CA LYS A 60 18.69 12.22 4.10
C LYS A 60 19.05 12.91 5.40
N ALA A 61 19.79 12.23 6.27
CA ALA A 61 20.42 12.89 7.42
C ALA A 61 21.19 14.10 6.88
N GLN A 62 20.76 15.29 7.27
CA GLN A 62 21.44 16.53 6.93
C GLN A 62 22.85 16.41 7.51
N GLN A 63 23.83 16.27 6.62
CA GLN A 63 25.23 16.26 6.99
C GLN A 63 25.54 17.69 7.45
N GLY A 64 25.67 17.86 8.77
CA GLY A 64 26.13 19.09 9.38
C GLY A 64 27.57 19.41 9.06
#